data_AF-A0A6M1NMH3-F1
#
_entry.id   AF-A0A6M1NMH3-F1
#
_cell.length_a   1.000
_cell.length_b   1.000
_cell.length_c   1.000
_cell.angle_alpha   90.00
_cell.angle_beta   90.00
_cell.angle_gamma   90.00
#
_symmetry.space_group_name_H-M   'P 1'
#
loop_
_entity.id
_entity.type
_entity.pdbx_description
1 polymer ?
#
loop_
_entity_poly.entity_id
_entity_poly.type
_entity_poly.pdbx_seq_one_letter_code
_entity_poly.pdbx_strand_id
1 'polypeptide(L)'
;MSLRNAIKTSHLVLWSAHLLASLLLWVTYKYEIIPLESVRKGISLYFWMIPALLLMQYYIQLRNYKVYLLWLISGIIQFVVYFIAKDNSDFQEVNGNNLAPLKTLLVMLLSYQFFRQLFKILTPWELIITAKRFSSYDLDDKRKLIWLDYLFSFIIVACLVASFL
;
A
#
# COMPACT_ATOMS: atom_id res chain seq x y z
N MET A 1 21.08 -12.88 14.71
CA MET A 1 19.65 -13.00 14.34
C MET A 1 19.59 -13.30 12.84
N SER A 2 19.01 -14.41 12.40
CA SER A 2 19.04 -14.77 10.96
C SER A 2 18.23 -13.75 10.13
N LEU A 3 18.66 -13.47 8.89
CA LEU A 3 17.97 -12.56 7.95
C LEU A 3 16.47 -12.87 7.84
N ARG A 4 16.12 -14.16 7.97
CA ARG A 4 14.75 -14.69 7.96
C ARG A 4 13.90 -14.24 9.16
N ASN A 5 14.51 -14.08 10.34
CA ASN A 5 13.81 -13.59 11.54
C ASN A 5 13.60 -12.08 11.49
N ALA A 6 14.54 -11.31 10.94
CA ALA A 6 14.39 -9.86 10.77
C ALA A 6 13.25 -9.49 9.80
N ILE A 7 13.10 -10.25 8.70
CA ILE A 7 12.00 -10.10 7.73
C ILE A 7 10.64 -10.49 8.34
N LYS A 8 10.63 -11.49 9.23
CA LYS A 8 9.40 -11.91 9.94
C LYS A 8 8.90 -10.88 10.94
N THR A 9 9.75 -10.05 11.53
CA THR A 9 9.29 -9.02 12.50
C THR A 9 9.01 -7.68 11.83
N SER A 10 9.61 -7.40 10.67
CA SER A 10 9.50 -6.07 10.03
C SER A 10 8.07 -5.71 9.62
N HIS A 11 7.25 -6.66 9.16
CA HIS A 11 5.87 -6.37 8.77
C HIS A 11 4.98 -6.01 9.95
N LEU A 12 5.18 -6.66 11.10
CA LEU A 12 4.43 -6.35 12.31
C LEU A 12 4.81 -4.96 12.83
N VAL A 13 6.09 -4.62 12.84
CA VAL A 13 6.56 -3.28 13.21
C VAL A 13 5.96 -2.23 12.28
N LEU A 14 6.01 -2.45 10.97
CA LEU A 14 5.43 -1.52 9.98
C LEU A 14 3.92 -1.37 10.18
N TRP A 15 3.20 -2.46 10.42
CA TRP A 15 1.76 -2.42 10.64
C TRP A 15 1.38 -1.77 11.97
N SER A 16 2.11 -2.04 13.06
CA SER A 16 1.91 -1.38 14.35
C SER A 16 2.20 0.12 14.27
N ALA A 17 3.29 0.50 13.60
CA ALA A 17 3.58 1.90 13.29
C ALA A 17 2.46 2.50 12.43
N HIS A 18 1.90 1.71 11.52
CA HIS A 18 0.83 2.17 10.65
C HIS A 18 -0.46 2.51 11.42
N LEU A 19 -0.85 1.63 12.36
CA LEU A 19 -1.98 1.86 13.24
C LEU A 19 -1.76 3.06 14.17
N LEU A 20 -0.56 3.16 14.75
CA LEU A 20 -0.22 4.27 15.64
C LEU A 20 -0.30 5.61 14.90
N ALA A 21 0.30 5.72 13.72
CA ALA A 21 0.23 6.94 12.92
C ALA A 21 -1.20 7.28 12.47
N SER A 22 -2.01 6.27 12.12
CA SER A 22 -3.43 6.50 11.79
C SER A 22 -4.22 7.03 13.00
N LEU A 23 -3.97 6.47 14.19
CA LEU A 23 -4.57 6.94 15.43
C LEU A 23 -4.11 8.35 15.79
N LEU A 24 -2.81 8.65 15.62
CA LEU A 24 -2.26 9.99 15.86
C LEU A 24 -2.90 11.02 14.93
N LEU A 25 -3.02 10.73 13.62
CA LEU A 25 -3.71 11.62 12.68
C LEU A 25 -5.16 11.87 13.12
N TRP A 26 -5.88 10.82 13.52
CA TRP A 26 -7.25 10.95 14.04
C TRP A 26 -7.32 11.82 15.30
N VAL A 27 -6.44 11.60 16.28
CA VAL A 27 -6.38 12.37 17.54
C VAL A 27 -6.03 13.84 17.25
N THR A 28 -5.04 14.09 16.39
CA THR A 28 -4.65 15.46 16.03
C THR A 28 -5.77 16.23 15.34
N TYR A 29 -6.55 15.54 14.49
CA TYR A 29 -7.76 16.10 13.88
C TYR A 29 -8.84 16.37 14.93
N LYS A 30 -9.17 15.36 15.74
CA LYS A 30 -10.32 15.41 16.66
C LYS A 30 -10.17 16.46 17.77
N TYR A 31 -8.95 16.70 18.22
CA TYR A 31 -8.62 17.66 19.28
C TYR A 31 -7.96 18.94 18.75
N GLU A 32 -7.95 19.14 17.43
CA GLU A 32 -7.42 20.35 16.79
C GLU A 32 -5.99 20.72 17.25
N ILE A 33 -5.16 19.71 17.49
CA ILE A 33 -3.80 19.87 18.06
C ILE A 33 -2.89 20.64 17.09
N ILE A 34 -3.09 20.45 15.79
CA ILE A 34 -2.34 21.10 14.72
C ILE A 34 -3.32 21.68 13.68
N PRO A 35 -2.89 22.64 12.83
CA PRO A 35 -3.77 23.23 11.82
C PRO A 35 -4.36 22.18 10.88
N LEU A 36 -5.65 22.33 10.53
CA LEU A 36 -6.38 21.42 9.65
C LEU A 36 -5.64 21.16 8.32
N GLU A 37 -5.02 22.19 7.76
CA GLU A 37 -4.22 22.09 6.55
C GLU A 37 -3.02 21.11 6.68
N SER A 38 -2.41 21.07 7.87
CA SER A 38 -1.33 20.12 8.17
C SER A 38 -1.87 18.70 8.30
N VAL A 39 -3.06 18.54 8.90
CA VAL A 39 -3.75 17.24 8.99
C VAL A 39 -4.09 16.72 7.58
N ARG A 40 -4.67 17.56 6.72
CA ARG A 40 -5.03 17.21 5.33
C ARG A 40 -3.83 16.71 4.53
N LYS A 41 -2.73 17.47 4.54
CA LYS A 41 -1.46 17.09 3.89
C LYS A 41 -0.88 15.82 4.49
N GLY A 42 -0.91 15.72 5.83
CA GLY A 42 -0.46 14.55 6.57
C GLY A 42 -1.20 13.29 6.15
N ILE A 43 -2.54 13.32 6.14
CA ILE A 43 -3.38 12.22 5.65
C ILE A 43 -3.02 11.88 4.21
N SER A 44 -3.04 12.87 3.32
CA SER A 44 -2.84 12.62 1.90
C SER A 44 -1.50 11.94 1.60
N LEU A 45 -0.41 12.52 2.13
CA LEU A 45 0.94 12.00 1.93
C LEU A 45 1.11 10.63 2.59
N TYR A 46 0.66 10.48 3.83
CA TYR A 46 0.87 9.26 4.61
C TYR A 46 0.14 8.05 4.01
N PHE A 47 -1.15 8.21 3.70
CA PHE A 47 -1.95 7.12 3.17
C PHE A 47 -1.63 6.78 1.71
N TRP A 48 -0.95 7.68 0.97
CA TRP A 48 -0.34 7.34 -0.32
C TRP A 48 1.02 6.63 -0.17
N MET A 49 1.85 7.06 0.79
CA MET A 49 3.19 6.53 0.99
C MET A 49 3.20 5.08 1.50
N ILE A 50 2.26 4.71 2.38
CA ILE A 50 2.22 3.35 2.95
C ILE A 50 1.98 2.27 1.88
N PRO A 51 0.97 2.38 0.99
CA PRO A 51 0.78 1.42 -0.10
C PRO A 51 1.96 1.38 -1.07
N ALA A 52 2.55 2.54 -1.39
CA ALA A 52 3.75 2.60 -2.21
C ALA A 52 4.93 1.86 -1.56
N LEU A 53 5.17 2.08 -0.27
CA LEU A 53 6.21 1.40 0.49
C LEU A 53 5.99 -0.11 0.54
N LEU A 54 4.74 -0.55 0.77
CA LEU A 54 4.37 -1.95 0.76
C LEU A 54 4.67 -2.60 -0.59
N LEU A 55 4.26 -1.96 -1.68
CA LEU A 55 4.46 -2.49 -3.03
C LEU A 55 5.95 -2.52 -3.42
N MET A 56 6.71 -1.46 -3.10
CA MET A 56 8.09 -1.31 -3.55
C MET A 56 9.11 -2.08 -2.70
N GLN A 57 8.85 -2.25 -1.40
CA GLN A 57 9.83 -2.82 -0.47
C GLN A 57 9.36 -4.09 0.24
N TYR A 58 8.05 -4.26 0.42
CA TYR A 58 7.50 -5.31 1.27
C TYR A 58 6.55 -6.28 0.53
N TYR A 59 6.45 -6.22 -0.80
CA TYR A 59 5.50 -7.05 -1.56
C TYR A 59 5.73 -8.55 -1.39
N ILE A 60 6.98 -8.99 -1.20
CA ILE A 60 7.32 -10.38 -0.93
C ILE A 60 6.62 -10.87 0.35
N GLN A 61 6.48 -10.00 1.35
CA GLN A 61 5.81 -10.32 2.62
C GLN A 61 4.30 -10.48 2.40
N LEU A 62 3.71 -9.74 1.46
CA LEU A 62 2.31 -9.89 1.05
C LEU A 62 2.02 -11.22 0.34
N ARG A 63 3.03 -12.00 -0.05
CA ARG A 63 2.81 -13.38 -0.53
C ARG A 63 2.34 -14.32 0.59
N ASN A 64 2.65 -13.97 1.85
CA ASN A 64 2.12 -14.67 3.02
C ASN A 64 0.67 -14.24 3.26
N TYR A 65 -0.25 -15.20 3.15
CA TYR A 65 -1.68 -14.95 3.28
C TYR A 65 -2.09 -14.29 4.60
N LYS A 66 -1.43 -14.62 5.72
CA LYS A 66 -1.73 -14.00 7.02
C LYS A 66 -1.37 -12.51 7.03
N VAL A 67 -0.22 -12.17 6.45
CA VAL A 67 0.24 -10.77 6.33
C VAL A 67 -0.65 -10.01 5.37
N TYR A 68 -0.99 -10.62 4.23
CA TYR A 68 -1.93 -10.05 3.26
C TYR A 68 -3.30 -9.75 3.89
N LEU A 69 -3.90 -10.71 4.60
CA LEU A 69 -5.19 -10.51 5.26
C LEU A 69 -5.17 -9.38 6.27
N LEU A 70 -4.10 -9.28 7.06
CA LEU A 70 -3.92 -8.22 8.05
C LEU A 70 -3.89 -6.83 7.38
N TRP A 71 -3.16 -6.67 6.27
CA TRP A 71 -3.18 -5.43 5.50
C TRP A 71 -4.50 -5.19 4.76
N LEU A 72 -5.17 -6.25 4.31
CA LEU A 72 -6.47 -6.17 3.64
C LEU A 72 -7.54 -5.64 4.59
N ILE A 73 -7.57 -6.11 5.84
CA ILE A 73 -8.46 -5.59 6.88
C ILE A 73 -8.19 -4.10 7.11
N SER A 74 -6.93 -3.69 7.21
CA SER A 74 -6.57 -2.26 7.30
C SER A 74 -7.05 -1.46 6.09
N GLY A 75 -6.90 -1.99 4.87
CA GLY A 75 -7.39 -1.35 3.65
C GLY A 75 -8.92 -1.21 3.62
N ILE A 76 -9.66 -2.23 4.06
CA ILE A 76 -11.12 -2.17 4.17
C ILE A 76 -11.54 -1.09 5.18
N ILE A 77 -10.91 -1.05 6.36
CA ILE A 77 -11.21 -0.03 7.38
C ILE A 77 -10.96 1.37 6.83
N GLN A 78 -9.82 1.62 6.19
CA GLN A 78 -9.52 2.91 5.56
C GLN A 78 -10.54 3.29 4.49
N PHE A 79 -10.95 2.33 3.67
CA PHE A 79 -11.94 2.55 2.63
C PHE A 79 -13.33 2.89 3.19
N VAL A 80 -13.74 2.25 4.30
CA VAL A 80 -14.96 2.61 5.03
C VAL A 80 -14.86 4.01 5.62
N VAL A 81 -13.72 4.37 6.24
CA VAL A 81 -13.48 5.73 6.75
C VAL A 81 -13.60 6.76 5.64
N TYR A 82 -13.00 6.50 4.47
CA TYR A 82 -13.16 7.36 3.29
C TYR A 82 -14.64 7.56 2.94
N PHE A 83 -15.41 6.48 2.83
CA PHE A 83 -16.82 6.60 2.43
C PHE A 83 -17.68 7.38 3.42
N ILE A 84 -17.40 7.27 4.72
CA ILE A 84 -18.15 7.97 5.76
C ILE A 84 -17.75 9.46 5.82
N ALA A 85 -16.47 9.77 5.58
CA ALA A 85 -15.94 11.11 5.78
C ALA A 85 -15.74 11.92 4.49
N LYS A 86 -15.87 11.32 3.30
CA LYS A 86 -15.61 11.99 2.02
C LYS A 86 -16.45 13.26 1.83
N ASP A 87 -17.68 13.31 2.31
CA ASP A 87 -18.59 14.44 2.08
C ASP A 87 -18.43 15.56 3.14
N ASN A 88 -17.48 15.42 4.07
CA ASN A 88 -17.16 16.46 5.04
C ASN A 88 -16.40 17.63 4.36
N SER A 89 -16.89 18.86 4.56
CA SER A 89 -16.28 20.10 4.06
C SER A 89 -14.82 20.27 4.49
N ASP A 90 -14.43 19.67 5.61
CA ASP A 90 -13.07 19.73 6.14
C ASP A 90 -12.06 18.98 5.27
N PHE A 91 -12.47 18.17 4.30
CA PHE A 91 -11.55 17.43 3.43
C PHE A 91 -11.82 17.62 1.94
N GLN A 92 -12.70 18.55 1.60
CA GLN A 92 -13.04 18.89 0.22
C GLN A 92 -12.04 19.92 -0.32
N GLU A 93 -11.49 19.67 -1.50
CA GLU A 93 -10.64 20.60 -2.25
C GLU A 93 -11.28 20.91 -3.61
N VAL A 94 -10.87 22.03 -4.21
CA VAL A 94 -11.36 22.49 -5.53
C VAL A 94 -11.25 21.40 -6.60
N ASN A 95 -10.21 20.56 -6.52
CA ASN A 95 -9.92 19.50 -7.48
C ASN A 95 -9.84 18.10 -6.84
N GLY A 96 -10.57 17.84 -5.76
CA GLY A 96 -10.60 16.49 -5.19
C GLY A 96 -10.88 16.43 -3.71
N ASN A 97 -10.35 15.40 -3.06
CA ASN A 97 -10.59 15.12 -1.66
C ASN A 97 -9.31 14.66 -0.97
N ASN A 98 -8.91 15.31 0.13
CA ASN A 98 -7.69 14.95 0.86
C ASN A 98 -7.74 13.52 1.44
N LEU A 99 -8.93 12.93 1.55
CA LEU A 99 -9.14 11.55 1.98
C LEU A 99 -9.02 10.54 0.85
N ALA A 100 -8.95 10.96 -0.43
CA ALA A 100 -8.84 10.04 -1.56
C ALA A 100 -7.73 8.97 -1.39
N PRO A 101 -6.56 9.28 -0.79
CA PRO A 101 -5.50 8.31 -0.59
C PRO A 101 -5.87 7.14 0.34
N LEU A 102 -6.90 7.25 1.18
CA LEU A 102 -7.40 6.12 2.00
C LEU A 102 -7.92 4.95 1.15
N LYS A 103 -8.30 5.17 -0.11
CA LYS A 103 -8.70 4.11 -1.04
C LYS A 103 -7.51 3.29 -1.54
N THR A 104 -6.33 3.90 -1.57
CA THR A 104 -5.17 3.40 -2.33
C THR A 104 -4.63 2.08 -1.77
N LEU A 105 -4.67 1.87 -0.45
CA LEU A 105 -4.24 0.61 0.17
C LEU A 105 -5.08 -0.57 -0.31
N LEU A 106 -6.41 -0.42 -0.30
CA LEU A 106 -7.32 -1.47 -0.74
C LEU A 106 -7.12 -1.78 -2.24
N VAL A 107 -7.06 -0.74 -3.07
CA VAL A 107 -6.84 -0.90 -4.51
C VAL A 107 -5.50 -1.59 -4.81
N MET A 108 -4.43 -1.19 -4.13
CA MET A 108 -3.12 -1.81 -4.29
C MET A 108 -3.13 -3.28 -3.88
N LEU A 109 -3.74 -3.64 -2.75
CA LEU A 109 -3.80 -5.03 -2.30
C LEU A 109 -4.62 -5.91 -3.24
N LEU A 110 -5.78 -5.43 -3.68
CA LEU A 110 -6.64 -6.16 -4.61
C LEU A 110 -5.97 -6.36 -5.97
N SER A 111 -5.39 -5.29 -6.54
CA SER A 111 -4.65 -5.37 -7.81
C SER A 111 -3.44 -6.29 -7.69
N TYR A 112 -2.62 -6.14 -6.65
CA TYR A 112 -1.47 -7.02 -6.41
C TYR A 112 -1.88 -8.49 -6.35
N GLN A 113 -2.89 -8.81 -5.54
CA GLN A 113 -3.31 -10.20 -5.37
C GLN A 113 -3.93 -10.75 -6.66
N PHE A 114 -4.76 -9.98 -7.36
CA PHE A 114 -5.33 -10.38 -8.65
C PHE A 114 -4.24 -10.71 -9.68
N PHE A 115 -3.31 -9.77 -9.93
CA PHE A 115 -2.24 -9.96 -10.91
C PHE A 115 -1.25 -11.05 -10.48
N ARG A 116 -1.00 -11.22 -9.18
CA ARG A 116 -0.20 -12.34 -8.68
C ARG A 116 -0.83 -13.69 -9.00
N GLN A 117 -2.15 -13.85 -8.80
CA GLN A 117 -2.83 -15.10 -9.11
C GLN A 117 -2.86 -15.34 -10.62
N LEU A 118 -3.14 -14.31 -11.41
CA LEU A 118 -3.07 -14.39 -12.87
C LEU A 118 -1.67 -14.80 -13.35
N PHE A 119 -0.62 -14.23 -12.76
CA PHE A 119 0.77 -14.55 -13.12
C PHE A 119 1.11 -16.02 -12.85
N LYS A 120 0.60 -16.60 -11.75
CA LYS A 120 0.76 -18.01 -11.41
C LYS A 120 0.02 -18.97 -12.34
N ILE A 121 -1.04 -18.49 -12.99
CA ILE A 121 -1.75 -19.27 -14.01
C ILE A 121 -0.94 -19.27 -15.31
N LEU A 122 -0.31 -18.14 -15.65
CA LEU A 122 0.45 -17.96 -16.89
C LEU A 122 1.89 -18.49 -16.81
N THR A 123 2.45 -18.59 -15.61
CA THR A 123 3.86 -18.92 -15.39
C THR A 123 4.02 -19.81 -14.16
N PRO A 124 5.09 -20.62 -14.07
CA PRO A 124 5.38 -21.43 -12.90
C PRO A 124 6.00 -20.62 -11.73
N TRP A 125 6.07 -19.28 -11.82
CA TRP A 125 6.83 -18.45 -10.89
C TRP A 125 5.94 -17.48 -10.10
N GLU A 126 6.50 -16.93 -9.02
CA GLU A 126 5.89 -15.81 -8.30
C GLU A 126 6.11 -14.50 -9.05
N LEU A 127 5.10 -13.62 -9.04
CA LEU A 127 5.19 -12.28 -9.59
C LEU A 127 6.25 -11.47 -8.84
N ILE A 128 7.14 -10.81 -9.59
CA ILE A 128 8.15 -9.89 -9.06
C ILE A 128 7.74 -8.46 -9.38
N ILE A 129 7.70 -7.60 -8.36
CA ILE A 129 7.49 -6.17 -8.55
C ILE A 129 8.81 -5.53 -8.98
N THR A 130 8.85 -4.99 -10.20
CA THR A 130 10.08 -4.52 -10.86
C THR A 130 10.41 -3.06 -10.59
N ALA A 131 9.53 -2.29 -9.97
CA ALA A 131 9.62 -0.83 -9.90
C ALA A 131 10.83 -0.26 -9.11
N LYS A 132 11.57 -1.08 -8.36
CA LYS A 132 12.85 -0.69 -7.71
C LYS A 132 14.08 -1.34 -8.37
N ARG A 133 13.91 -2.17 -9.38
CA ARG A 133 14.97 -3.08 -9.86
C ARG A 133 15.63 -2.53 -11.12
N PHE A 134 16.91 -2.18 -10.97
CA PHE A 134 17.80 -1.83 -12.08
C PHE A 134 18.51 -3.05 -12.70
N SER A 135 18.35 -4.23 -12.08
CA SER A 135 18.93 -5.49 -12.54
C SER A 135 17.85 -6.36 -13.16
N SER A 136 18.20 -7.05 -14.25
CA SER A 136 17.37 -8.08 -14.89
C SER A 136 17.36 -9.41 -14.12
N TYR A 137 18.08 -9.51 -12.99
CA TYR A 137 18.11 -10.68 -12.12
C TYR A 137 17.63 -10.34 -10.70
N ASP A 138 16.71 -11.14 -10.20
CA ASP A 138 16.12 -11.04 -8.88
C ASP A 138 16.89 -11.90 -7.87
N LEU A 139 17.42 -11.28 -6.82
CA LEU A 139 18.18 -11.97 -5.78
C LEU A 139 17.30 -12.74 -4.78
N ASP A 140 16.06 -12.29 -4.57
CA ASP A 140 15.15 -12.87 -3.58
C ASP A 140 14.53 -14.18 -4.11
N ASP A 141 14.06 -14.13 -5.37
CA ASP A 141 13.47 -15.24 -6.12
C ASP A 141 14.49 -15.99 -7.00
N LYS A 142 15.74 -15.53 -7.04
CA LYS A 142 16.88 -16.16 -7.75
C LYS A 142 16.61 -16.49 -9.22
N ARG A 143 15.90 -15.61 -9.92
CA ARG A 143 15.55 -15.79 -11.34
C ARG A 143 15.73 -14.50 -12.15
N LYS A 144 15.90 -14.66 -13.46
CA LYS A 144 15.81 -13.54 -14.40
C LYS A 144 14.38 -13.03 -14.47
N LEU A 145 14.24 -11.72 -14.55
CA LEU A 145 12.98 -11.04 -14.83
C LEU A 145 12.54 -11.38 -16.25
N ILE A 146 11.26 -11.68 -16.41
CA ILE A 146 10.63 -11.82 -17.72
C ILE A 146 9.75 -10.62 -18.02
N TRP A 147 9.41 -10.42 -19.30
CA TRP A 147 8.60 -9.30 -19.74
C TRP A 147 7.25 -9.18 -18.99
N LEU A 148 6.64 -10.31 -18.60
CA LEU A 148 5.42 -10.33 -17.80
C LEU A 148 5.58 -9.69 -16.41
N ASP A 149 6.77 -9.81 -15.79
CA ASP A 149 7.04 -9.15 -14.51
C ASP A 149 6.93 -7.63 -14.65
N TYR A 150 7.50 -7.08 -15.73
CA TYR A 150 7.43 -5.66 -16.02
C TYR A 150 6.00 -5.20 -16.34
N LEU A 151 5.28 -5.94 -17.18
CA LEU A 151 3.91 -5.60 -17.55
C LEU A 151 2.99 -5.56 -16.33
N PHE A 152 2.97 -6.62 -15.53
CA PHE A 152 2.07 -6.69 -14.37
C PHE A 152 2.48 -5.72 -13.28
N SER A 153 3.79 -5.52 -13.05
CA SER A 153 4.27 -4.48 -12.14
C SER A 153 3.79 -3.09 -12.57
N PHE A 154 3.91 -2.77 -13.85
CA PHE A 154 3.46 -1.49 -14.40
C PHE A 154 1.96 -1.29 -14.18
N ILE A 155 1.15 -2.30 -14.48
CA ILE A 155 -0.31 -2.21 -14.30
C ILE A 155 -0.68 -2.02 -12.82
N ILE A 156 -0.05 -2.75 -11.89
CA ILE A 156 -0.31 -2.60 -10.45
C ILE A 156 0.05 -1.18 -9.98
N VAL A 157 1.20 -0.65 -10.42
CA VAL A 157 1.60 0.73 -10.10
C VAL A 157 0.64 1.74 -10.71
N ALA A 158 0.18 1.52 -11.94
CA ALA A 158 -0.82 2.37 -12.58
C ALA A 158 -2.15 2.35 -11.80
N CYS A 159 -2.61 1.19 -11.32
CA CYS A 159 -3.79 1.10 -10.45
C CYS A 159 -3.60 1.87 -9.15
N LEU A 160 -2.43 1.78 -8.52
CA LEU A 160 -2.10 2.55 -7.31
C LEU A 160 -2.16 4.06 -7.59
N VAL A 161 -1.49 4.54 -8.64
CA VAL A 161 -1.46 5.95 -9.00
C VAL A 161 -2.85 6.46 -9.39
N ALA A 162 -3.61 5.70 -10.18
CA ALA A 162 -4.96 6.06 -10.58
C ALA A 162 -5.93 6.14 -9.39
N SER A 163 -5.70 5.37 -8.32
CA SER A 163 -6.55 5.41 -7.12
C SER A 163 -6.33 6.64 -6.22
N PHE A 164 -5.22 7.36 -6.44
CA PHE A 164 -4.89 8.61 -5.77
C PHE A 164 -5.53 9.83 -6.44
N LEU A 165 -5.74 9.77 -7.76
CA LEU A 165 -6.45 10.77 -8.55
C LEU A 165 -7.96 10.73 -8.28
#